data_AF-A0A6P6WKP0-F1
#
_entry.id   AF-A0A6P6WKP0-F1
#
_cell.length_a   1.000
_cell.length_b   1.000
_cell.length_c   1.000
_cell.angle_alpha   90.00
_cell.angle_beta   90.00
_cell.angle_gamma   90.00
#
_symmetry.space_group_name_H-M   'P 1'
#
loop_
_entity.id
_entity.type
_entity.pdbx_description
1 polymer ?
#
loop_
_entity_poly.entity_id
_entity_poly.type
_entity_poly.pdbx_seq_one_letter_code
_entity_poly.pdbx_strand_id
1 'polypeptide(L)'
;MASPSSMTTTSSTTSKLVFSGCSTSSSSSSSPRLLPLTTATTSSKCRAFHFHRRFNPLRHVHLRPCKNPTTVFAQTISPPSFIAAAMATEPSAKVIDGKRVAKEIREEVAAGVSKMKEALGVVPGLAVILVGDRKDSATYVRNKKKACEDAGIKSFEACLPKDATEEEVLKHISSFNNDPAVHGILVQLPLPSHINEQNVLNAVCIEKDVDGFHPLNIGRLAMRDREPLFVPCTPKGCIELLHRYGVVIKGKRAVVIGRSNIVGMPAALLLQDSESPRGYRLVGDVCYDEARQIASAITPVPGGVGPMTIAMLLSNTLTSAKRIHNFN
;
A
#
# COMPACT_ATOMS: atom_id res chain seq x y z
N MET A 1 -13.76 -27.80 -47.98
CA MET A 1 -14.44 -26.58 -47.49
C MET A 1 -13.90 -26.31 -46.09
N ALA A 2 -13.35 -25.14 -45.83
CA ALA A 2 -12.77 -24.79 -44.53
C ALA A 2 -13.62 -23.68 -43.88
N SER A 3 -14.03 -23.89 -42.63
CA SER A 3 -14.80 -22.91 -41.87
C SER A 3 -13.87 -21.88 -41.21
N PRO A 4 -14.22 -20.58 -41.17
CA PRO A 4 -13.32 -19.54 -40.68
C PRO A 4 -13.27 -19.46 -39.15
N SER A 5 -12.06 -19.36 -38.60
CA SER A 5 -11.81 -19.12 -37.18
C SER A 5 -12.09 -17.66 -36.82
N SER A 6 -13.01 -17.41 -35.89
CA SER A 6 -13.28 -16.05 -35.38
C SER A 6 -12.12 -15.55 -34.51
N MET A 7 -11.42 -14.50 -34.94
CA MET A 7 -10.46 -13.79 -34.10
C MET A 7 -11.20 -12.96 -33.03
N THR A 8 -11.20 -13.42 -31.79
CA THR A 8 -11.69 -12.65 -30.65
C THR A 8 -10.63 -11.62 -30.21
N THR A 9 -10.81 -10.37 -30.60
CA THR A 9 -9.91 -9.27 -30.22
C THR A 9 -10.06 -8.94 -28.73
N THR A 10 -9.23 -9.53 -27.87
CA THR A 10 -9.19 -9.20 -26.44
C THR A 10 -8.54 -7.84 -26.22
N SER A 11 -9.35 -6.81 -25.95
CA SER A 11 -8.84 -5.50 -25.54
C SER A 11 -8.24 -5.59 -24.13
N SER A 12 -6.91 -5.48 -24.05
CA SER A 12 -6.17 -5.48 -22.80
C SER A 12 -6.27 -4.13 -22.08
N THR A 13 -7.39 -3.90 -21.39
CA THR A 13 -7.56 -2.71 -20.55
C THR A 13 -6.59 -2.77 -19.37
N THR A 14 -5.51 -2.00 -19.46
CA THR A 14 -4.48 -1.93 -18.40
C THR A 14 -5.03 -1.17 -17.19
N SER A 15 -5.59 -1.92 -16.23
CA SER A 15 -6.09 -1.38 -14.95
C SER A 15 -4.93 -0.76 -14.15
N LYS A 16 -4.85 0.57 -14.12
CA LYS A 16 -3.91 1.32 -13.27
C LYS A 16 -4.61 1.66 -11.95
N LEU A 17 -3.96 1.38 -10.83
CA LEU A 17 -4.49 1.67 -9.50
C LEU A 17 -3.48 2.48 -8.69
N VAL A 18 -3.96 3.45 -7.92
CA VAL A 18 -3.14 4.31 -7.06
C VAL A 18 -3.66 4.28 -5.63
N PHE A 19 -2.75 4.04 -4.70
CA PHE A 19 -2.91 4.29 -3.27
C PHE A 19 -2.08 5.51 -2.86
N SER A 20 -2.71 6.44 -2.13
CA SER A 20 -2.05 7.58 -1.51
C SER A 20 -2.22 7.48 0.00
N GLY A 21 -1.10 7.57 0.72
CA GLY A 21 -1.04 7.45 2.17
C GLY A 21 -0.16 8.54 2.74
N CYS A 22 -0.71 9.35 3.65
CA CYS A 22 0.06 10.41 4.30
C CYS A 22 0.92 9.81 5.41
N SER A 23 2.23 10.00 5.32
CA SER A 23 3.19 9.68 6.40
C SER A 23 4.29 10.73 6.40
N THR A 24 4.12 11.76 7.22
CA THR A 24 5.05 12.88 7.33
C THR A 24 6.31 12.47 8.09
N SER A 25 7.37 12.14 7.36
CA SER A 25 8.75 12.11 7.88
C SER A 25 9.62 13.07 7.08
N SER A 26 10.24 14.01 7.79
CA SER A 26 10.94 15.18 7.25
C SER A 26 12.18 14.87 6.42
N SER A 27 12.45 15.76 5.45
CA SER A 27 13.61 15.75 4.55
C SER A 27 14.95 15.96 5.26
N SER A 28 15.96 15.19 4.88
CA SER A 28 17.38 15.56 5.02
C SER A 28 18.10 15.42 3.67
N SER A 29 18.72 16.50 3.23
CA SER A 29 19.41 16.59 1.94
C SER A 29 20.83 16.03 2.03
N SER A 30 21.12 14.97 1.28
CA SER A 30 22.47 14.41 1.13
C SER A 30 22.71 14.00 -0.33
N SER A 31 23.56 14.73 -1.04
CA SER A 31 23.87 14.48 -2.46
C SER A 31 24.56 13.11 -2.65
N PRO A 32 24.08 12.25 -3.58
CA PRO A 32 24.69 10.94 -3.80
C PRO A 32 26.00 11.07 -4.60
N ARG A 33 27.15 10.83 -3.95
CA ARG A 33 28.38 10.47 -4.67
C ARG A 33 28.33 9.00 -5.04
N LEU A 34 28.21 8.70 -6.33
CA LEU A 34 28.42 7.37 -6.89
C LEU A 34 29.91 7.02 -6.82
N LEU A 35 30.26 5.98 -6.05
CA LEU A 35 31.53 5.27 -6.18
C LEU A 35 31.29 4.03 -7.06
N PRO A 36 32.03 3.85 -8.17
CA PRO A 36 31.85 2.68 -9.03
C PRO A 36 32.41 1.42 -8.37
N LEU A 37 31.63 0.33 -8.37
CA LEU A 37 32.14 -1.01 -8.05
C LEU A 37 33.10 -1.47 -9.16
N THR A 38 34.38 -1.61 -8.82
CA THR A 38 35.39 -2.23 -9.66
C THR A 38 35.23 -3.74 -9.65
N THR A 39 34.69 -4.32 -10.73
CA THR A 39 34.72 -5.78 -10.93
C THR A 39 36.14 -6.22 -11.30
N ALA A 40 36.78 -6.98 -10.41
CA ALA A 40 38.11 -7.53 -10.66
C ALA A 40 38.11 -8.57 -11.79
N THR A 41 39.06 -8.44 -12.70
CA THR A 41 39.22 -9.32 -13.87
C THR A 41 39.94 -10.62 -13.48
N THR A 42 39.35 -11.77 -13.78
CA THR A 42 40.09 -13.05 -13.85
C THR A 42 39.85 -13.71 -15.21
N SER A 43 40.92 -14.24 -15.81
CA SER A 43 40.93 -14.67 -17.21
C SER A 43 40.61 -16.16 -17.37
N SER A 44 39.96 -16.52 -18.47
CA SER A 44 40.01 -17.87 -19.06
C SER A 44 39.82 -17.78 -20.58
N LYS A 45 40.52 -18.63 -21.34
CA LYS A 45 40.65 -18.53 -22.81
C LYS A 45 39.68 -19.47 -23.57
N CYS A 46 39.67 -19.29 -24.89
CA CYS A 46 39.10 -20.14 -25.96
C CYS A 46 37.58 -19.96 -26.22
N ARG A 47 37.09 -19.95 -27.47
CA ARG A 47 37.73 -20.18 -28.79
C ARG A 47 37.07 -19.27 -29.83
N ALA A 48 37.82 -18.80 -30.83
CA ALA A 48 37.28 -17.99 -31.92
C ALA A 48 36.78 -18.85 -33.09
N PHE A 49 35.71 -18.43 -33.76
CA PHE A 49 35.36 -18.86 -35.11
C PHE A 49 35.12 -17.62 -35.98
N HIS A 50 35.77 -17.58 -37.15
CA HIS A 50 35.60 -16.51 -38.13
C HIS A 50 34.28 -16.66 -38.90
N PHE A 51 33.64 -15.52 -39.19
CA PHE A 51 32.99 -15.35 -40.49
C PHE A 51 33.25 -13.92 -41.02
N HIS A 52 33.25 -13.76 -42.34
CA HIS A 52 33.99 -12.69 -43.01
C HIS A 52 33.10 -11.96 -44.05
N ARG A 53 33.34 -10.65 -44.22
CA ARG A 53 32.84 -9.77 -45.32
C ARG A 53 31.33 -9.46 -45.32
N ARG A 54 30.84 -8.33 -45.87
CA ARG A 54 31.52 -7.17 -46.53
C ARG A 54 30.68 -5.89 -46.39
N PHE A 55 31.32 -4.73 -46.49
CA PHE A 55 30.70 -3.40 -46.53
C PHE A 55 30.44 -2.89 -47.96
N ASN A 56 29.77 -1.72 -48.05
CA ASN A 56 29.84 -0.68 -49.09
C ASN A 56 28.73 -0.67 -50.21
N PRO A 57 28.48 0.48 -50.92
CA PRO A 57 27.57 1.52 -50.42
C PRO A 57 26.56 2.09 -51.46
N LEU A 58 25.87 3.17 -51.06
CA LEU A 58 25.00 4.12 -51.79
C LEU A 58 25.14 4.23 -53.33
N ARG A 59 23.99 4.40 -54.01
CA ARG A 59 23.91 5.02 -55.36
C ARG A 59 22.70 5.96 -55.52
N HIS A 60 22.94 7.10 -56.18
CA HIS A 60 21.93 8.03 -56.71
C HIS A 60 21.28 7.50 -57.99
N VAL A 61 19.97 7.78 -58.18
CA VAL A 61 19.28 7.91 -59.49
C VAL A 61 18.20 8.99 -59.28
N HIS A 62 18.38 10.25 -59.69
CA HIS A 62 18.24 10.84 -61.02
C HIS A 62 16.78 10.92 -61.55
N LEU A 63 16.31 12.16 -61.73
CA LEU A 63 14.95 12.54 -62.13
C LEU A 63 14.71 12.39 -63.64
N ARG A 64 13.46 12.16 -64.06
CA ARG A 64 12.96 12.60 -65.37
C ARG A 64 11.52 13.16 -65.25
N PRO A 65 11.17 14.21 -66.02
CA PRO A 65 9.87 14.87 -65.93
C PRO A 65 8.83 14.27 -66.88
N CYS A 66 7.54 14.40 -66.52
CA CYS A 66 6.43 14.32 -67.46
C CYS A 66 5.61 15.62 -67.38
N LYS A 67 5.16 16.10 -68.55
CA LYS A 67 4.49 17.40 -68.72
C LYS A 67 3.01 17.21 -69.09
N ASN A 68 2.19 18.14 -68.59
CA ASN A 68 0.89 18.59 -69.11
C ASN A 68 -0.33 17.62 -68.98
N PRO A 69 -1.57 18.15 -69.03
CA PRO A 69 -2.02 19.51 -68.71
C PRO A 69 -3.13 19.56 -67.63
N THR A 70 -3.38 20.76 -67.13
CA THR A 70 -4.42 21.11 -66.16
C THR A 70 -5.84 21.00 -66.76
N THR A 71 -6.76 20.36 -66.05
CA THR A 71 -8.21 20.56 -66.22
C THR A 71 -8.80 20.93 -64.86
N VAL A 72 -9.28 22.17 -64.72
CA VAL A 72 -9.85 22.68 -63.46
C VAL A 72 -11.33 22.33 -63.40
N PHE A 73 -11.68 21.31 -62.62
CA PHE A 73 -13.07 21.10 -62.19
C PHE A 73 -13.31 21.85 -60.88
N ALA A 74 -14.13 22.91 -60.94
CA ALA A 74 -14.62 23.60 -59.75
C ALA A 74 -15.67 22.71 -59.06
N GLN A 75 -15.28 22.03 -57.97
CA GLN A 75 -16.23 21.37 -57.08
C GLN A 75 -16.60 22.31 -55.94
N THR A 76 -17.89 22.59 -55.82
CA THR A 76 -18.46 23.41 -54.75
C THR A 76 -18.36 22.65 -53.42
N ILE A 77 -17.42 23.04 -52.56
CA ILE A 77 -17.29 22.45 -51.22
C ILE A 77 -18.38 23.06 -50.32
N SER A 78 -19.42 22.28 -50.03
CA SER A 78 -20.34 22.61 -48.94
C SER A 78 -19.60 22.59 -47.59
N PRO A 79 -19.90 23.51 -46.66
CA PRO A 79 -19.23 23.51 -45.37
C PRO A 79 -19.54 22.20 -44.63
N PRO A 80 -18.55 21.59 -43.95
CA PRO A 80 -18.82 20.40 -43.16
C PRO A 80 -19.80 20.76 -42.03
N SER A 81 -20.90 20.01 -41.95
CA SER A 81 -21.82 20.08 -40.83
C SER A 81 -21.03 19.90 -39.55
N PHE A 82 -21.11 20.85 -38.62
CA PHE A 82 -20.55 20.67 -37.28
C PHE A 82 -21.34 19.57 -36.57
N ILE A 83 -20.86 18.32 -36.71
CA ILE A 83 -21.24 17.25 -35.81
C ILE A 83 -20.73 17.68 -34.45
N ALA A 84 -21.66 18.09 -33.58
CA ALA A 84 -21.36 18.31 -32.17
C ALA A 84 -20.78 17.00 -31.64
N ALA A 85 -19.48 16.99 -31.36
CA ALA A 85 -18.83 15.85 -30.77
C ALA A 85 -19.55 15.56 -29.46
N ALA A 86 -20.27 14.44 -29.40
CA ALA A 86 -20.87 13.97 -28.18
C ALA A 86 -19.75 13.92 -27.13
N MET A 87 -19.90 14.67 -26.04
CA MET A 87 -18.89 14.70 -25.00
C MET A 87 -18.72 13.27 -24.50
N ALA A 88 -17.59 12.65 -24.85
CA ALA A 88 -17.21 11.39 -24.25
C ALA A 88 -17.18 11.63 -22.74
N THR A 89 -17.95 10.84 -21.99
CA THR A 89 -17.87 10.85 -20.54
C THR A 89 -16.46 10.38 -20.18
N GLU A 90 -15.59 11.34 -19.85
CA GLU A 90 -14.20 11.09 -19.45
C GLU A 90 -14.17 9.97 -18.41
N PRO A 91 -13.35 8.92 -18.60
CA PRO A 91 -13.36 7.74 -17.74
C PRO A 91 -12.71 8.05 -16.39
N SER A 92 -13.45 8.74 -15.51
CA SER A 92 -12.97 9.12 -14.19
C SER A 92 -12.83 7.89 -13.28
N ALA A 93 -11.70 7.77 -12.59
CA ALA A 93 -11.41 6.65 -11.70
C ALA A 93 -12.52 6.36 -10.69
N LYS A 94 -12.85 5.07 -10.48
CA LYS A 94 -13.74 4.63 -9.38
C LYS A 94 -13.09 4.99 -8.04
N VAL A 95 -13.75 5.86 -7.28
CA VAL A 95 -13.23 6.29 -5.96
C VAL A 95 -13.38 5.13 -4.97
N ILE A 96 -12.27 4.77 -4.32
CA ILE A 96 -12.24 3.81 -3.21
C ILE A 96 -12.48 4.59 -1.92
N ASP A 97 -13.75 4.66 -1.50
CA ASP A 97 -14.13 5.20 -0.20
C ASP A 97 -13.72 4.23 0.91
N GLY A 98 -12.66 4.59 1.62
CA GLY A 98 -12.17 3.88 2.80
C GLY A 98 -12.80 4.34 4.10
N LYS A 99 -13.50 5.50 4.15
CA LYS A 99 -14.31 5.89 5.32
C LYS A 99 -15.51 4.98 5.47
N ARG A 100 -16.20 4.67 4.35
CA ARG A 100 -17.32 3.71 4.33
C ARG A 100 -16.86 2.32 4.79
N VAL A 101 -15.82 1.77 4.17
CA VAL A 101 -15.30 0.43 4.54
C VAL A 101 -14.80 0.40 5.99
N ALA A 102 -14.08 1.43 6.45
CA ALA A 102 -13.66 1.51 7.85
C ALA A 102 -14.82 1.68 8.84
N LYS A 103 -16.01 2.12 8.41
CA LYS A 103 -17.24 2.09 9.23
C LYS A 103 -17.78 0.66 9.31
N GLU A 104 -17.97 0.01 8.17
CA GLU A 104 -18.43 -1.40 8.09
C GLU A 104 -17.59 -2.32 8.96
N ILE A 105 -16.25 -2.23 8.86
CA ILE A 105 -15.33 -3.06 9.64
C ILE A 105 -15.41 -2.76 11.15
N ARG A 106 -15.67 -1.50 11.54
CA ARG A 106 -15.86 -1.18 12.96
C ARG A 106 -17.19 -1.69 13.50
N GLU A 107 -18.24 -1.74 12.67
CA GLU A 107 -19.52 -2.37 13.01
C GLU A 107 -19.38 -3.90 13.13
N GLU A 108 -18.63 -4.54 12.23
CA GLU A 108 -18.25 -5.96 12.31
C GLU A 108 -17.46 -6.27 13.61
N VAL A 109 -16.49 -5.41 13.96
CA VAL A 109 -15.72 -5.54 15.21
C VAL A 109 -16.61 -5.32 16.43
N ALA A 110 -17.47 -4.30 16.44
CA ALA A 110 -18.41 -4.03 17.55
C ALA A 110 -19.34 -5.23 17.80
N ALA A 111 -19.89 -5.82 16.73
CA ALA A 111 -20.69 -7.03 16.84
C ALA A 111 -19.89 -8.23 17.38
N GLY A 112 -18.62 -8.37 16.97
CA GLY A 112 -17.71 -9.40 17.49
C GLY A 112 -17.35 -9.21 18.96
N VAL A 113 -17.17 -7.97 19.41
CA VAL A 113 -16.94 -7.60 20.81
C VAL A 113 -18.17 -7.88 21.67
N SER A 114 -19.37 -7.52 21.21
CA SER A 114 -20.62 -7.82 21.91
C SER A 114 -20.81 -9.33 22.13
N LYS A 115 -20.58 -10.14 21.09
CA LYS A 115 -20.64 -11.61 21.19
C LYS A 115 -19.63 -12.18 22.20
N MET A 116 -18.40 -11.67 22.21
CA MET A 116 -17.38 -12.09 23.19
C MET A 116 -17.80 -11.72 24.62
N LYS A 117 -18.35 -10.52 24.82
CA LYS A 117 -18.83 -10.04 26.11
C LYS A 117 -20.02 -10.86 26.62
N GLU A 118 -20.96 -11.21 25.75
CA GLU A 118 -22.11 -12.04 26.08
C GLU A 118 -21.71 -13.48 26.43
N ALA A 119 -20.74 -14.05 25.70
CA ALA A 119 -20.32 -15.45 25.89
C ALA A 119 -19.35 -15.66 27.06
N LEU A 120 -18.44 -14.70 27.32
CA LEU A 120 -17.34 -14.86 28.28
C LEU A 120 -17.33 -13.81 29.41
N GLY A 121 -18.14 -12.76 29.34
CA GLY A 121 -18.04 -11.60 30.24
C GLY A 121 -16.81 -10.70 30.01
N VAL A 122 -15.96 -11.04 29.02
CA VAL A 122 -14.71 -10.35 28.70
C VAL A 122 -14.89 -9.41 27.51
N VAL A 123 -14.22 -8.26 27.53
CA VAL A 123 -14.09 -7.36 26.37
C VAL A 123 -12.62 -7.23 25.97
N PRO A 124 -12.28 -7.07 24.67
CA PRO A 124 -10.92 -6.76 24.26
C PRO A 124 -10.44 -5.43 24.85
N GLY A 125 -9.13 -5.33 25.03
CA GLY A 125 -8.48 -4.16 25.62
C GLY A 125 -7.30 -3.70 24.78
N LEU A 126 -7.24 -2.41 24.46
CA LEU A 126 -6.17 -1.79 23.69
C LEU A 126 -5.43 -0.76 24.55
N ALA A 127 -4.15 -0.98 24.80
CA ALA A 127 -3.27 0.00 25.41
C ALA A 127 -2.58 0.86 24.35
N VAL A 128 -2.57 2.17 24.55
CA VAL A 128 -1.92 3.14 23.66
C VAL A 128 -0.86 3.90 24.43
N ILE A 129 0.36 3.90 23.91
CA ILE A 129 1.51 4.63 24.46
C ILE A 129 1.79 5.83 23.58
N LEU A 130 1.90 7.00 24.21
CA LEU A 130 2.31 8.26 23.59
C LEU A 130 3.49 8.85 24.33
N VAL A 131 4.41 9.44 23.58
CA VAL A 131 5.58 10.15 24.11
C VAL A 131 5.65 11.54 23.48
N GLY A 132 5.39 12.57 24.28
CA GLY A 132 5.50 13.98 23.91
C GLY A 132 4.30 14.65 23.23
N ASP A 133 4.30 15.97 23.31
CA ASP A 133 3.17 16.84 23.00
C ASP A 133 3.11 17.30 21.54
N ARG A 134 2.84 16.36 20.63
CA ARG A 134 2.52 16.69 19.25
C ARG A 134 1.10 17.25 19.15
N LYS A 135 0.93 18.51 18.73
CA LYS A 135 -0.40 19.16 18.61
C LYS A 135 -1.36 18.45 17.64
N ASP A 136 -0.83 17.68 16.70
CA ASP A 136 -1.57 16.82 15.78
C ASP A 136 -1.86 15.41 16.34
N SER A 137 -1.19 14.97 17.42
CA SER A 137 -1.48 13.69 18.07
C SER A 137 -2.80 13.72 18.84
N ALA A 138 -3.17 14.84 19.48
CA ALA A 138 -4.38 14.94 20.32
C ALA A 138 -5.67 14.53 19.58
N THR A 139 -5.83 14.93 18.31
CA THR A 139 -6.95 14.50 17.46
C THR A 139 -6.86 13.01 17.12
N TYR A 140 -5.65 12.50 16.84
CA TYR A 140 -5.42 11.11 16.50
C TYR A 140 -5.69 10.16 17.69
N VAL A 141 -5.28 10.55 18.90
CA VAL A 141 -5.58 9.86 20.18
C VAL A 141 -7.08 9.87 20.44
N ARG A 142 -7.73 11.04 20.38
CA ARG A 142 -9.18 11.17 20.57
C ARG A 142 -9.96 10.29 19.59
N ASN A 143 -9.52 10.23 18.34
CA ASN A 143 -10.13 9.37 17.32
C ASN A 143 -9.91 7.88 17.62
N LYS A 144 -8.74 7.48 18.13
CA LYS A 144 -8.46 6.09 18.57
C LYS A 144 -9.34 5.70 19.77
N LYS A 145 -9.37 6.54 20.81
CA LYS A 145 -10.20 6.32 22.00
C LYS A 145 -11.67 6.19 21.63
N LYS A 146 -12.19 7.16 20.88
CA LYS A 146 -13.58 7.11 20.38
C LYS A 146 -13.83 5.86 19.54
N ALA A 147 -12.92 5.46 18.66
CA ALA A 147 -13.10 4.26 17.85
C ALA A 147 -13.04 2.95 18.68
N CYS A 148 -12.38 2.95 19.86
CA CYS A 148 -12.47 1.86 20.83
C CYS A 148 -13.83 1.86 21.53
N GLU A 149 -14.28 3.01 22.04
CA GLU A 149 -15.57 3.20 22.70
C GLU A 149 -16.75 2.82 21.75
N ASP A 150 -16.76 3.35 20.53
CA ASP A 150 -17.72 3.03 19.45
C ASP A 150 -17.75 1.52 19.13
N ALA A 151 -16.64 0.80 19.37
CA ALA A 151 -16.51 -0.64 19.13
C ALA A 151 -16.65 -1.51 20.40
N GLY A 152 -16.90 -0.92 21.57
CA GLY A 152 -16.99 -1.63 22.85
C GLY A 152 -15.63 -2.14 23.41
N ILE A 153 -14.51 -1.73 22.82
CA ILE A 153 -13.14 -2.11 23.23
C ILE A 153 -12.69 -1.20 24.38
N LYS A 154 -12.11 -1.78 25.43
CA LYS A 154 -11.59 -1.03 26.58
C LYS A 154 -10.25 -0.36 26.21
N SER A 155 -10.20 0.97 26.24
CA SER A 155 -8.96 1.72 26.00
C SER A 155 -8.16 1.92 27.29
N PHE A 156 -6.84 1.71 27.23
CA PHE A 156 -5.87 2.10 28.24
C PHE A 156 -4.87 3.07 27.62
N GLU A 157 -4.39 4.05 28.37
CA GLU A 157 -3.54 5.13 27.84
C GLU A 157 -2.33 5.35 28.78
N ALA A 158 -1.15 5.48 28.19
CA ALA A 158 0.05 5.98 28.86
C ALA A 158 0.60 7.17 28.07
N CYS A 159 0.46 8.37 28.64
CA CYS A 159 0.96 9.62 28.06
C CYS A 159 2.21 10.04 28.82
N LEU A 160 3.37 9.86 28.20
CA LEU A 160 4.66 10.27 28.71
C LEU A 160 5.06 11.65 28.14
N PRO A 161 5.80 12.49 28.88
CA PRO A 161 6.28 13.77 28.37
C PRO A 161 7.35 13.57 27.30
N LYS A 162 7.70 14.63 26.56
CA LYS A 162 8.63 14.54 25.41
C LYS A 162 10.05 14.13 25.82
N ASP A 163 10.47 14.46 27.03
CA ASP A 163 11.77 14.20 27.63
C ASP A 163 11.87 12.85 28.37
N ALA A 164 10.80 12.06 28.38
CA ALA A 164 10.80 10.73 28.98
C ALA A 164 11.90 9.83 28.41
N THR A 165 12.44 8.93 29.26
CA THR A 165 13.53 8.03 28.86
C THR A 165 13.01 6.78 28.14
N GLU A 166 13.91 6.06 27.46
CA GLU A 166 13.56 4.78 26.84
C GLU A 166 13.12 3.74 27.88
N GLU A 167 13.76 3.71 29.05
CA GLU A 167 13.43 2.82 30.16
C GLU A 167 12.02 3.07 30.71
N GLU A 168 11.56 4.34 30.76
CA GLU A 168 10.20 4.68 31.18
C GLU A 168 9.15 4.14 30.19
N VAL A 169 9.40 4.30 28.88
CA VAL A 169 8.54 3.74 27.83
C VAL A 169 8.51 2.21 27.91
N LEU A 170 9.68 1.56 28.05
CA LEU A 170 9.81 0.12 28.19
C LEU A 170 9.10 -0.41 29.45
N LYS A 171 9.11 0.33 30.55
CA LYS A 171 8.38 0.00 31.79
C LYS A 171 6.87 -0.01 31.56
N HIS A 172 6.32 0.96 30.83
CA HIS A 172 4.90 0.96 30.45
C HIS A 172 4.55 -0.20 29.51
N ILE A 173 5.40 -0.51 28.53
CA ILE A 173 5.22 -1.70 27.66
C ILE A 173 5.21 -2.98 28.49
N SER A 174 6.17 -3.14 29.41
CA SER A 174 6.24 -4.31 30.30
C SER A 174 4.98 -4.43 31.17
N SER A 175 4.46 -3.32 31.72
CA SER A 175 3.20 -3.31 32.45
C SER A 175 2.03 -3.82 31.60
N PHE A 176 1.88 -3.33 30.36
CA PHE A 176 0.80 -3.74 29.46
C PHE A 176 0.98 -5.15 28.86
N ASN A 177 2.21 -5.63 28.69
CA ASN A 177 2.51 -7.01 28.32
C ASN A 177 1.98 -7.98 29.39
N ASN A 178 2.17 -7.65 30.67
CA ASN A 178 1.78 -8.50 31.80
C ASN A 178 0.31 -8.34 32.24
N ASP A 179 -0.38 -7.25 31.86
CA ASP A 179 -1.79 -7.02 32.19
C ASP A 179 -2.73 -7.95 31.39
N PRO A 180 -3.48 -8.86 32.03
CA PRO A 180 -4.42 -9.76 31.35
C PRO A 180 -5.67 -9.05 30.78
N ALA A 181 -5.96 -7.81 31.19
CA ALA A 181 -7.03 -7.01 30.60
C ALA A 181 -6.60 -6.31 29.30
N VAL A 182 -5.29 -6.25 29.00
CA VAL A 182 -4.75 -5.71 27.77
C VAL A 182 -4.48 -6.83 26.77
N HIS A 183 -5.02 -6.69 25.57
CA HIS A 183 -4.95 -7.68 24.49
C HIS A 183 -4.21 -7.13 23.27
N GLY A 184 -4.16 -5.80 23.10
CA GLY A 184 -3.34 -5.12 22.10
C GLY A 184 -2.55 -3.98 22.72
N ILE A 185 -1.34 -3.73 22.22
CA ILE A 185 -0.50 -2.59 22.58
C ILE A 185 -0.15 -1.83 21.29
N LEU A 186 -0.19 -0.50 21.38
CA LEU A 186 0.07 0.39 20.27
C LEU A 186 1.01 1.52 20.71
N VAL A 187 2.20 1.55 20.16
CA VAL A 187 3.16 2.65 20.34
C VAL A 187 2.94 3.69 19.25
N GLN A 188 2.62 4.93 19.63
CA GLN A 188 2.40 6.01 18.65
C GLN A 188 3.73 6.53 18.10
N LEU A 189 3.99 6.26 16.82
CA LEU A 189 5.15 6.76 16.09
C LEU A 189 4.88 8.16 15.45
N PRO A 190 5.92 8.94 15.12
CA PRO A 190 7.32 8.74 15.50
C PRO A 190 7.56 9.09 16.97
N LEU A 191 8.55 8.44 17.59
CA LEU A 191 9.02 8.77 18.94
C LEU A 191 9.99 9.98 18.91
N PRO A 192 10.26 10.60 20.07
CA PRO A 192 11.38 11.53 20.22
C PRO A 192 12.71 10.90 19.79
N SER A 193 13.58 11.71 19.16
CA SER A 193 14.80 11.24 18.50
C SER A 193 15.89 10.65 19.41
N HIS A 194 15.75 10.79 20.74
CA HIS A 194 16.64 10.17 21.73
C HIS A 194 16.18 8.78 22.18
N ILE A 195 15.00 8.32 21.74
CA ILE A 195 14.45 7.00 22.05
C ILE A 195 14.61 6.09 20.83
N ASN A 196 15.13 4.88 21.02
CA ASN A 196 15.26 3.89 19.96
C ASN A 196 13.91 3.23 19.65
N GLU A 197 13.25 3.70 18.59
CA GLU A 197 11.98 3.13 18.11
C GLU A 197 12.03 1.60 17.92
N GLN A 198 13.17 1.04 17.50
CA GLN A 198 13.29 -0.40 17.28
C GLN A 198 13.32 -1.18 18.59
N ASN A 199 14.00 -0.68 19.63
CA ASN A 199 13.98 -1.30 20.96
C ASN A 199 12.56 -1.28 21.54
N VAL A 200 11.89 -0.13 21.44
CA VAL A 200 10.52 0.06 21.93
C VAL A 200 9.52 -0.85 21.21
N LEU A 201 9.57 -0.94 19.88
CA LEU A 201 8.68 -1.82 19.10
C LEU A 201 8.98 -3.32 19.35
N ASN A 202 10.25 -3.69 19.55
CA ASN A 202 10.65 -5.06 19.88
C ASN A 202 10.21 -5.51 21.28
N ALA A 203 9.94 -4.58 22.20
CA ALA A 203 9.52 -4.89 23.56
C ALA A 203 8.04 -5.26 23.68
N VAL A 204 7.22 -4.96 22.67
CA VAL A 204 5.81 -5.38 22.62
C VAL A 204 5.76 -6.88 22.33
N CYS A 205 5.10 -7.67 23.18
CA CYS A 205 5.00 -9.11 22.94
C CYS A 205 4.22 -9.41 21.65
N ILE A 206 4.64 -10.44 20.91
CA ILE A 206 4.09 -10.74 19.58
C ILE A 206 2.58 -11.05 19.61
N GLU A 207 2.09 -11.56 20.73
CA GLU A 207 0.67 -11.83 20.98
C GLU A 207 -0.16 -10.54 21.14
N LYS A 208 0.44 -9.41 21.55
CA LYS A 208 -0.23 -8.11 21.71
C LYS A 208 0.23 -7.04 20.71
N ASP A 209 1.15 -7.35 19.79
CA ASP A 209 1.58 -6.48 18.68
C ASP A 209 0.48 -6.34 17.61
N VAL A 210 -0.62 -5.70 17.97
CA VAL A 210 -1.80 -5.54 17.11
C VAL A 210 -1.58 -4.55 15.97
N ASP A 211 -0.53 -3.74 16.01
CA ASP A 211 -0.12 -2.90 14.87
C ASP A 211 0.79 -3.65 13.88
N GLY A 212 1.34 -4.81 14.28
CA GLY A 212 2.06 -5.77 13.42
C GLY A 212 3.53 -5.44 13.16
N PHE A 213 4.15 -4.58 13.97
CA PHE A 213 5.51 -4.06 13.71
C PHE A 213 6.64 -4.87 14.36
N HIS A 214 6.34 -5.82 15.24
CA HIS A 214 7.34 -6.70 15.82
C HIS A 214 8.02 -7.52 14.70
N PRO A 215 9.38 -7.53 14.62
CA PRO A 215 10.08 -8.24 13.54
C PRO A 215 9.71 -9.70 13.31
N LEU A 216 9.17 -10.41 14.31
CA LEU A 216 8.66 -11.77 14.13
C LEU A 216 7.40 -11.85 13.27
N ASN A 217 6.50 -10.85 13.34
CA ASN A 217 5.35 -10.76 12.43
C ASN A 217 5.81 -10.49 10.99
N ILE A 218 6.73 -9.55 10.80
CA ILE A 218 7.33 -9.26 9.48
C ILE A 218 8.10 -10.47 8.92
N GLY A 219 8.88 -11.15 9.76
CA GLY A 219 9.63 -12.34 9.38
C GLY A 219 8.73 -13.50 8.96
N ARG A 220 7.65 -13.77 9.71
CA ARG A 220 6.65 -14.78 9.33
C ARG A 220 5.96 -14.42 8.01
N LEU A 221 5.54 -13.16 7.84
CA LEU A 221 4.96 -12.65 6.59
C LEU A 221 5.92 -12.74 5.37
N ALA A 222 7.23 -12.76 5.59
CA ALA A 222 8.22 -12.89 4.52
C ALA A 222 8.59 -14.35 4.18
N MET A 223 8.21 -15.31 5.04
CA MET A 223 8.58 -16.72 4.92
C MET A 223 7.40 -17.53 4.41
N ARG A 224 7.63 -18.34 3.37
CA ARG A 224 6.65 -19.34 2.92
C ARG A 224 6.32 -20.32 4.05
N ASP A 225 5.09 -20.82 4.02
CA ASP A 225 4.57 -21.81 4.96
C ASP A 225 4.59 -21.31 6.43
N ARG A 226 4.53 -19.99 6.63
CA ARG A 226 4.47 -19.32 7.94
C ARG A 226 3.40 -18.23 7.92
N GLU A 227 2.59 -18.20 8.97
CA GLU A 227 1.56 -17.17 9.16
C GLU A 227 1.97 -16.19 10.27
N PRO A 228 1.93 -14.86 10.04
CA PRO A 228 2.12 -13.88 11.09
C PRO A 228 0.95 -13.89 12.09
N LEU A 229 1.20 -13.50 13.35
CA LEU A 229 0.09 -13.32 14.31
C LEU A 229 -0.77 -12.10 13.94
N PHE A 230 -0.11 -11.06 13.42
CA PHE A 230 -0.73 -9.83 12.94
C PHE A 230 -0.01 -9.32 11.70
N VAL A 231 -0.78 -8.87 10.71
CA VAL A 231 -0.26 -8.14 9.55
C VAL A 231 -0.35 -6.64 9.83
N PRO A 232 0.70 -5.84 9.50
CA PRO A 232 0.71 -4.40 9.64
C PRO A 232 -0.57 -3.69 9.20
N CYS A 233 -1.17 -2.89 10.08
CA CYS A 233 -2.52 -2.35 9.92
C CYS A 233 -2.73 -1.56 8.61
N THR A 234 -1.78 -0.70 8.24
CA THR A 234 -1.87 0.13 7.04
C THR A 234 -1.78 -0.72 5.76
N PRO A 235 -0.74 -1.56 5.55
CA PRO A 235 -0.71 -2.56 4.47
C PRO A 235 -1.94 -3.49 4.42
N LYS A 236 -2.38 -4.05 5.56
CA LYS A 236 -3.58 -4.88 5.66
C LYS A 236 -4.81 -4.12 5.17
N GLY A 237 -4.96 -2.86 5.58
CA GLY A 237 -6.05 -1.98 5.15
C GLY A 237 -6.06 -1.70 3.65
N CYS A 238 -4.89 -1.55 3.02
CA CYS A 238 -4.80 -1.42 1.56
C CYS A 238 -5.29 -2.69 0.84
N ILE A 239 -4.88 -3.89 1.30
CA ILE A 239 -5.33 -5.17 0.72
C ILE A 239 -6.83 -5.39 0.94
N GLU A 240 -7.35 -5.07 2.12
CA GLU A 240 -8.78 -5.18 2.44
C GLU A 240 -9.64 -4.27 1.53
N LEU A 241 -9.17 -3.05 1.23
CA LEU A 241 -9.82 -2.18 0.25
C LEU A 241 -9.83 -2.79 -1.16
N LEU A 242 -8.74 -3.43 -1.60
CA LEU A 242 -8.71 -4.13 -2.89
C LEU A 242 -9.76 -5.24 -2.94
N HIS A 243 -9.79 -6.05 -1.90
CA HIS A 243 -10.67 -7.20 -1.78
C HIS A 243 -12.15 -6.78 -1.81
N ARG A 244 -12.57 -5.86 -0.92
CA ARG A 244 -13.97 -5.40 -0.87
C ARG A 244 -14.44 -4.63 -2.11
N TYR A 245 -13.52 -4.06 -2.89
CA TYR A 245 -13.85 -3.40 -4.16
C TYR A 245 -13.80 -4.34 -5.38
N GLY A 246 -13.49 -5.63 -5.19
CA GLY A 246 -13.40 -6.64 -6.25
C GLY A 246 -12.17 -6.49 -7.15
N VAL A 247 -11.11 -5.85 -6.66
CA VAL A 247 -9.90 -5.58 -7.46
C VAL A 247 -9.03 -6.83 -7.51
N VAL A 248 -9.00 -7.48 -8.68
CA VAL A 248 -8.15 -8.66 -8.91
C VAL A 248 -6.67 -8.27 -8.89
N ILE A 249 -5.94 -8.71 -7.86
CA ILE A 249 -4.50 -8.49 -7.68
C ILE A 249 -3.67 -9.50 -8.49
N LYS A 250 -4.10 -10.77 -8.52
CA LYS A 250 -3.34 -11.87 -9.14
C LYS A 250 -3.04 -11.60 -10.61
N GLY A 251 -1.79 -11.81 -11.01
CA GLY A 251 -1.30 -11.53 -12.37
C GLY A 251 -1.16 -10.05 -12.74
N LYS A 252 -1.46 -9.10 -11.84
CA LYS A 252 -1.23 -7.66 -12.07
C LYS A 252 0.18 -7.25 -11.65
N ARG A 253 0.66 -6.16 -12.25
CA ARG A 253 1.86 -5.44 -11.79
C ARG A 253 1.45 -4.42 -10.72
N ALA A 254 1.48 -4.81 -9.45
CA ALA A 254 1.20 -3.92 -8.33
C ALA A 254 2.47 -3.21 -7.83
N VAL A 255 2.54 -2.89 -6.53
CA VAL A 255 3.04 -1.57 -6.15
C VAL A 255 3.53 -1.36 -4.69
N VAL A 256 4.87 -1.38 -4.45
CA VAL A 256 5.81 -0.72 -3.44
C VAL A 256 6.66 0.58 -3.76
N ILE A 257 6.39 1.78 -3.21
CA ILE A 257 7.29 3.00 -3.18
C ILE A 257 7.25 3.54 -1.77
N GLY A 258 8.41 3.98 -1.27
CA GLY A 258 8.68 3.98 0.16
C GLY A 258 9.11 2.58 0.58
N ARG A 259 10.20 2.51 1.35
CA ARG A 259 10.78 1.25 1.86
C ARG A 259 10.76 1.19 3.39
N SER A 260 9.82 1.92 4.01
CA SER A 260 9.69 1.97 5.46
C SER A 260 9.33 0.59 6.02
N ASN A 261 9.86 0.28 7.19
CA ASN A 261 9.63 -1.01 7.86
C ASN A 261 8.15 -1.24 8.21
N ILE A 262 7.40 -0.15 8.43
CA ILE A 262 6.00 -0.16 8.90
C ILE A 262 4.93 -0.15 7.79
N VAL A 263 5.27 0.29 6.56
CA VAL A 263 4.29 0.41 5.46
C VAL A 263 4.87 -0.11 4.15
N GLY A 264 6.02 0.42 3.71
CA GLY A 264 6.56 0.14 2.39
C GLY A 264 6.94 -1.32 2.19
N MET A 265 7.75 -1.86 3.11
CA MET A 265 8.21 -3.25 3.03
C MET A 265 7.07 -4.27 3.24
N PRO A 266 6.20 -4.17 4.27
CA PRO A 266 5.17 -5.20 4.48
C PRO A 266 4.07 -5.19 3.41
N ALA A 267 3.75 -4.02 2.84
CA ALA A 267 2.87 -3.97 1.67
C ALA A 267 3.48 -4.72 0.47
N ALA A 268 4.80 -4.70 0.30
CA ALA A 268 5.46 -5.40 -0.79
C ALA A 268 5.43 -6.92 -0.58
N LEU A 269 5.50 -7.39 0.67
CA LEU A 269 5.38 -8.80 1.02
C LEU A 269 3.96 -9.33 0.76
N LEU A 270 2.92 -8.66 1.28
CA LEU A 270 1.51 -9.04 1.04
C LEU A 270 1.15 -9.11 -0.45
N LEU A 271 1.77 -8.24 -1.25
CA LEU A 271 1.59 -8.19 -2.69
C LEU A 271 2.34 -9.32 -3.42
N GLN A 272 3.45 -9.82 -2.87
CA GLN A 272 4.21 -10.95 -3.44
C GLN A 272 3.54 -12.32 -3.16
N ASP A 273 2.79 -12.45 -2.07
CA ASP A 273 2.32 -13.73 -1.53
C ASP A 273 1.03 -14.29 -2.18
N SER A 274 0.50 -13.65 -3.21
CA SER A 274 -0.74 -14.08 -3.91
C SER A 274 -0.54 -15.10 -5.05
N GLU A 275 0.51 -15.92 -4.96
CA GLU A 275 0.88 -16.99 -5.90
C GLU A 275 1.28 -16.56 -7.33
N SER A 276 2.49 -15.96 -7.43
CA SER A 276 3.51 -16.05 -8.51
C SER A 276 3.25 -15.40 -9.91
N PRO A 277 4.28 -14.94 -10.68
CA PRO A 277 5.69 -14.64 -10.38
C PRO A 277 6.14 -13.17 -10.67
N ARG A 278 6.81 -12.55 -9.66
CA ARG A 278 7.83 -11.47 -9.71
C ARG A 278 7.67 -10.20 -10.59
N GLY A 279 7.52 -9.06 -9.89
CA GLY A 279 8.32 -7.84 -10.15
C GLY A 279 7.54 -6.59 -10.57
N TYR A 280 7.32 -5.62 -9.66
CA TYR A 280 6.48 -4.43 -9.93
C TYR A 280 6.69 -3.24 -8.94
N ARG A 281 6.18 -2.01 -9.26
CA ARG A 281 6.66 -0.68 -8.73
C ARG A 281 6.17 -0.28 -7.33
N LEU A 282 5.85 0.97 -6.89
CA LEU A 282 4.54 1.74 -6.80
C LEU A 282 4.72 3.19 -7.30
N VAL A 283 3.76 4.04 -6.91
CA VAL A 283 3.93 5.47 -6.65
C VAL A 283 3.14 5.90 -5.39
N GLY A 284 3.83 6.34 -4.33
CA GLY A 284 3.23 7.13 -3.25
C GLY A 284 3.23 8.61 -3.61
N ASP A 285 2.52 9.45 -2.85
CA ASP A 285 2.37 10.91 -3.10
C ASP A 285 2.09 11.26 -4.56
N VAL A 286 0.93 10.80 -5.00
CA VAL A 286 0.45 10.97 -6.37
C VAL A 286 -0.45 12.20 -6.47
N CYS A 287 -0.22 13.04 -7.49
CA CYS A 287 -1.14 14.13 -7.85
C CYS A 287 -2.52 13.55 -8.14
N TYR A 288 -3.48 13.79 -7.24
CA TYR A 288 -4.77 13.09 -7.27
C TYR A 288 -5.56 13.38 -8.55
N ASP A 289 -5.58 14.63 -9.00
CA ASP A 289 -6.39 15.05 -10.15
C ASP A 289 -5.83 14.50 -11.47
N GLU A 290 -4.50 14.52 -11.66
CA GLU A 290 -3.83 13.87 -12.80
C GLU A 290 -4.04 12.35 -12.79
N ALA A 291 -3.89 11.71 -11.63
CA ALA A 291 -4.03 10.26 -11.54
C ALA A 291 -5.48 9.79 -11.66
N ARG A 292 -6.46 10.59 -11.21
CA ARG A 292 -7.89 10.27 -11.34
C ARG A 292 -8.35 10.20 -12.80
N GLN A 293 -7.68 10.91 -13.70
CA GLN A 293 -7.94 10.85 -15.15
C GLN A 293 -7.37 9.59 -15.82
N ILE A 294 -6.41 8.90 -15.16
CA ILE A 294 -5.63 7.80 -15.76
C ILE A 294 -5.89 6.46 -15.05
N ALA A 295 -6.28 6.48 -13.77
CA ALA A 295 -6.49 5.30 -12.95
C ALA A 295 -7.88 4.69 -13.18
N SER A 296 -7.98 3.36 -13.10
CA SER A 296 -9.28 2.68 -13.05
C SER A 296 -9.96 2.83 -11.69
N ALA A 297 -9.16 2.95 -10.61
CA ALA A 297 -9.65 3.30 -9.28
C ALA A 297 -8.56 4.00 -8.46
N ILE A 298 -8.97 4.82 -7.48
CA ILE A 298 -8.07 5.67 -6.68
C ILE A 298 -8.60 5.87 -5.26
N THR A 299 -7.73 5.85 -4.26
CA THR A 299 -8.08 6.26 -2.89
C THR A 299 -7.95 7.78 -2.72
N PRO A 300 -8.93 8.48 -2.11
CA PRO A 300 -8.80 9.89 -1.79
C PRO A 300 -7.93 10.11 -0.53
N VAL A 301 -7.29 11.27 -0.43
CA VAL A 301 -6.65 11.75 0.80
C VAL A 301 -7.23 13.12 1.15
N PRO A 302 -7.85 13.31 2.33
CA PRO A 302 -8.16 12.30 3.35
C PRO A 302 -9.36 11.41 2.98
N GLY A 303 -9.38 10.17 3.47
CA GLY A 303 -10.56 9.28 3.42
C GLY A 303 -10.36 7.91 2.78
N GLY A 304 -9.20 7.64 2.20
CA GLY A 304 -8.79 6.33 1.72
C GLY A 304 -8.19 5.47 2.83
N VAL A 305 -6.86 5.40 2.89
CA VAL A 305 -6.13 4.44 3.73
C VAL A 305 -6.18 4.77 5.23
N GLY A 306 -6.11 6.04 5.64
CA GLY A 306 -6.03 6.44 7.05
C GLY A 306 -7.15 5.88 7.96
N PRO A 307 -8.44 5.96 7.56
CA PRO A 307 -9.54 5.30 8.28
C PRO A 307 -9.37 3.78 8.42
N MET A 308 -8.81 3.11 7.40
CA MET A 308 -8.59 1.66 7.41
C MET A 308 -7.54 1.25 8.43
N THR A 309 -6.48 2.04 8.64
CA THR A 309 -5.47 1.75 9.67
C THR A 309 -6.09 1.57 11.06
N ILE A 310 -7.02 2.46 11.44
CA ILE A 310 -7.72 2.36 12.73
C ILE A 310 -8.68 1.16 12.75
N ALA A 311 -9.41 0.89 11.66
CA ALA A 311 -10.29 -0.27 11.58
C ALA A 311 -9.53 -1.61 11.67
N MET A 312 -8.37 -1.71 11.02
CA MET A 312 -7.48 -2.89 11.08
C MET A 312 -6.86 -3.09 12.45
N LEU A 313 -6.48 -2.01 13.14
CA LEU A 313 -5.99 -2.05 14.53
C LEU A 313 -7.03 -2.63 15.49
N LEU A 314 -8.30 -2.19 15.38
CA LEU A 314 -9.39 -2.70 16.22
C LEU A 314 -9.73 -4.16 15.86
N SER A 315 -9.70 -4.52 14.57
CA SER A 315 -9.85 -5.90 14.10
C SER A 315 -8.74 -6.82 14.61
N ASN A 316 -7.49 -6.38 14.56
CA ASN A 316 -6.35 -7.09 15.15
C ASN A 316 -6.48 -7.21 16.68
N THR A 317 -6.97 -6.17 17.37
CA THR A 317 -7.22 -6.20 18.83
C THR A 317 -8.29 -7.24 19.20
N LEU A 318 -9.41 -7.29 18.48
CA LEU A 318 -10.41 -8.34 18.67
C LEU A 318 -9.82 -9.72 18.37
N THR A 319 -9.04 -9.86 17.29
CA THR A 319 -8.36 -11.12 16.92
C THR A 319 -7.39 -11.59 18.00
N SER A 320 -6.67 -10.67 18.63
CA SER A 320 -5.79 -10.95 19.76
C SER A 320 -6.58 -11.48 20.96
N ALA A 321 -7.62 -10.76 21.38
CA ALA A 321 -8.47 -11.20 22.49
C ALA A 321 -9.12 -12.56 22.21
N LYS A 322 -9.57 -12.80 20.97
CA LYS A 322 -10.08 -14.10 20.52
C LYS A 322 -9.06 -15.22 20.72
N ARG A 323 -7.82 -14.99 20.27
CA ARG A 323 -6.72 -15.96 20.40
C ARG A 323 -6.35 -16.22 21.87
N ILE A 324 -6.26 -15.17 22.69
CA ILE A 324 -5.91 -15.26 24.12
C ILE A 324 -6.98 -16.04 24.91
N HIS A 325 -8.26 -15.81 24.63
CA HIS A 325 -9.38 -16.46 25.33
C HIS A 325 -9.94 -17.70 24.62
N ASN A 326 -9.29 -18.19 23.56
CA ASN A 326 -9.74 -19.31 22.72
C ASN A 326 -11.20 -19.17 22.21
N PHE A 327 -11.61 -17.94 21.87
CA PHE A 327 -12.96 -17.61 21.40
C PHE A 327 -13.02 -17.51 19.88
N ASN A 328 -13.83 -18.37 19.24
CA ASN A 328 -13.98 -18.44 17.78
C ASN A 328 -15.14 -17.58 17.26
#